data_AF-A0A1D1XGP3-F1
#
_entry.id   AF-A0A1D1XGP3-F1
#
_cell.length_a   1.000
_cell.length_b   1.000
_cell.length_c   1.000
_cell.angle_alpha   90.00
_cell.angle_beta   90.00
_cell.angle_gamma   90.00
#
_symmetry.space_group_name_H-M   'P 1'
#
loop_
_entity.id
_entity.type
_entity.pdbx_description
1 polymer ?
#
loop_
_entity_poly.entity_id
_entity_poly.type
_entity_poly.pdbx_seq_one_letter_code
_entity_poly.pdbx_strand_id
1 'polypeptide(L)'
;NRFGNRIFAFEGDESDISGELSSEFEVFAIVTHSGKLESGHYVTYLRLRNQWYKCDDAWITQVSEGVVRGSQGYMMYYVQKVLYHRACEDMNCLPLSPRELNHSAQGLLLSASAC
;
A
#
# COMPACT_ATOMS: atom_id res chain seq x y z
N ASN A 1 30.82 0.16 8.99
CA ASN A 1 29.63 1.02 9.11
C ASN A 1 28.76 0.93 7.85
N ARG A 2 27.99 -0.16 7.67
CA ARG A 2 26.96 -0.31 6.61
C ARG A 2 25.89 -1.29 7.10
N PHE A 3 24.94 -0.81 7.89
CA PHE A 3 23.70 -1.52 8.16
C PHE A 3 22.63 -0.90 7.27
N GLY A 4 22.42 -1.49 6.10
CA GLY A 4 21.33 -1.15 5.20
C GLY A 4 20.63 -2.43 4.79
N ASN A 5 19.31 -2.47 5.00
CA ASN A 5 18.35 -3.40 4.40
C ASN A 5 18.22 -4.80 5.03
N ARG A 6 18.71 -5.03 6.26
CA ARG A 6 18.39 -6.28 6.97
C ARG A 6 17.06 -6.13 7.69
N ILE A 7 15.96 -6.50 7.03
CA ILE A 7 14.75 -6.92 7.74
C ILE A 7 15.16 -8.16 8.55
N PHE A 8 15.04 -8.07 9.87
CA PHE A 8 15.54 -9.06 10.81
C PHE A 8 14.96 -10.45 10.54
N ALA A 9 15.82 -11.42 10.26
CA ALA A 9 15.65 -12.78 10.76
C ALA A 9 16.76 -12.95 11.81
N PHE A 10 16.37 -12.95 13.09
CA PHE A 10 17.23 -13.34 14.19
C PHE A 10 17.54 -14.83 13.99
N GLU A 11 18.74 -15.13 13.52
CA GLU A 11 19.25 -16.49 13.35
C GLU A 11 19.58 -17.03 14.75
N GLY A 12 18.69 -17.86 15.29
CA GLY A 12 18.80 -18.41 16.64
C GLY A 12 17.97 -19.69 16.80
N ASP A 13 18.61 -20.80 16.44
CA ASP A 13 18.40 -22.19 16.88
C ASP A 13 17.09 -22.94 16.52
N GLU A 14 17.31 -23.97 15.70
CA GLU A 14 16.62 -25.26 15.49
C GLU A 14 15.19 -25.53 16.00
N SER A 15 14.38 -26.05 15.05
CA SER A 15 13.18 -26.89 15.20
C SER A 15 11.92 -26.25 15.83
N ASP A 16 10.86 -26.14 15.00
CA ASP A 16 9.43 -25.93 15.36
C ASP A 16 8.81 -24.51 15.21
N ILE A 17 9.38 -23.61 14.40
CA ILE A 17 8.74 -22.29 14.06
C ILE A 17 8.72 -22.03 12.54
N SER A 18 8.61 -23.09 11.72
CA SER A 18 8.57 -22.94 10.26
C SER A 18 7.25 -22.38 9.70
N GLY A 19 6.21 -22.20 10.55
CA GLY A 19 4.90 -21.70 10.15
C GLY A 19 4.52 -20.28 10.58
N GLU A 20 5.20 -19.68 11.57
CA GLU A 20 4.75 -18.40 12.18
C GLU A 20 5.51 -17.14 11.72
N LEU A 21 6.60 -17.30 10.95
CA LEU A 21 7.34 -16.18 10.36
C LEU A 21 7.29 -16.21 8.84
N SER A 22 6.14 -16.55 8.27
CA SER A 22 5.94 -16.34 6.84
C SER A 22 6.13 -14.84 6.57
N SER A 23 7.17 -14.50 5.81
CA SER A 23 7.43 -13.14 5.35
C SER A 23 6.44 -12.81 4.24
N GLU A 24 5.16 -12.89 4.57
CA GLU A 24 4.06 -12.59 3.67
C GLU A 24 3.85 -11.09 3.63
N PHE A 25 3.82 -10.55 2.42
CA PHE A 25 3.59 -9.16 2.15
C PHE A 25 2.32 -8.99 1.32
N GLU A 26 1.62 -7.89 1.56
CA GLU A 26 0.47 -7.48 0.77
C GLU A 26 0.75 -6.15 0.09
N VAL A 27 0.40 -6.09 -1.19
CA VAL A 27 0.38 -4.83 -1.93
C VAL A 27 -0.81 -4.02 -1.44
N PHE A 28 -0.56 -2.78 -1.04
CA PHE A 28 -1.61 -1.85 -0.68
C PHE A 28 -1.59 -0.57 -1.51
N ALA A 29 -0.51 -0.28 -2.24
CA ALA A 29 -0.49 0.82 -3.20
C ALA A 29 0.34 0.51 -4.44
N ILE A 30 -0.11 0.99 -5.60
CA ILE A 30 0.59 0.90 -6.89
C ILE A 30 0.55 2.28 -7.53
N VAL A 31 1.72 2.82 -7.87
CA VAL A 31 1.85 4.05 -8.66
C VAL A 31 2.10 3.65 -10.10
N THR A 32 1.32 4.22 -11.01
CA THR A 32 1.51 4.08 -12.45
C THR A 32 1.96 5.41 -13.03
N HIS A 33 2.74 5.33 -14.11
CA HIS A 33 3.20 6.50 -14.83
C HIS A 33 2.90 6.31 -16.31
N SER A 34 2.32 7.32 -16.93
CA SER A 34 2.13 7.39 -18.37
C SER A 34 2.85 8.60 -18.93
N GLY A 35 3.80 8.40 -19.83
CA GLY A 35 4.55 9.47 -20.48
C GLY A 35 6.03 9.14 -20.65
N LYS A 36 6.86 10.17 -20.66
CA LYS A 36 8.32 10.11 -20.71
C LYS A 36 8.90 10.23 -19.30
N LEU A 37 10.16 9.84 -19.12
CA LEU A 37 10.85 9.90 -17.82
C LEU A 37 10.80 11.31 -17.19
N GLU A 38 10.97 12.35 -18.00
CA GLU A 38 11.00 13.75 -17.58
C GLU A 38 9.59 14.39 -17.49
N SER A 39 8.57 13.77 -18.07
CA SER A 39 7.22 14.34 -18.13
C SER A 39 6.15 13.28 -18.36
N GLY A 40 5.09 13.34 -17.58
CA GLY A 40 3.97 12.43 -17.73
C GLY A 40 2.94 12.65 -16.64
N HIS A 41 2.08 11.65 -16.48
CA HIS A 41 1.02 11.66 -15.49
C HIS A 41 1.16 10.48 -14.54
N TYR A 42 1.01 10.76 -13.25
CA TYR A 42 1.09 9.75 -12.20
C TYR A 42 -0.30 9.50 -11.63
N VAL A 43 -0.67 8.23 -11.54
CA VAL A 43 -1.93 7.79 -10.94
C VAL A 43 -1.61 6.73 -9.90
N THR A 44 -2.25 6.82 -8.75
CA THR A 44 -2.05 5.89 -7.64
C THR A 44 -3.29 5.03 -7.44
N TYR A 45 -3.11 3.72 -7.39
CA TYR A 45 -4.10 2.77 -6.93
C TYR A 45 -3.84 2.46 -5.46
N LEU A 46 -4.81 2.71 -4.59
CA LEU A 46 -4.70 2.50 -3.13
C LEU A 46 -5.73 1.47 -2.67
N ARG A 47 -5.31 0.53 -1.81
CA ARG A 47 -6.19 -0.44 -1.17
C ARG A 47 -6.55 0.02 0.24
N LEU A 48 -7.83 0.29 0.46
CA LEU A 48 -8.38 0.66 1.75
C LEU A 48 -9.53 -0.27 2.11
N ARG A 49 -9.50 -0.88 3.31
CA ARG A 49 -10.53 -1.82 3.77
C ARG A 49 -10.88 -2.87 2.73
N ASN A 50 -9.84 -3.47 2.15
CA ASN A 50 -9.95 -4.49 1.11
C ASN A 50 -10.58 -4.02 -0.22
N GLN A 51 -10.80 -2.72 -0.43
CA GLN A 51 -11.33 -2.13 -1.65
C GLN A 51 -10.26 -1.28 -2.33
N TRP A 52 -10.23 -1.31 -3.66
CA TRP A 52 -9.27 -0.55 -4.46
C TRP A 52 -9.86 0.77 -4.93
N TYR A 53 -9.04 1.81 -4.89
CA TYR A 53 -9.37 3.15 -5.35
C TYR A 53 -8.30 3.63 -6.31
N LYS A 54 -8.70 4.19 -7.45
CA LYS A 54 -7.85 4.93 -8.37
C LYS A 54 -7.91 6.41 -7.96
N CYS A 55 -6.75 6.97 -7.63
CA CYS A 55 -6.54 8.37 -7.33
C CYS A 55 -5.84 9.03 -8.52
N ASP A 56 -6.58 9.89 -9.21
CA ASP A 56 -6.18 10.59 -10.43
C ASP A 56 -6.35 12.10 -10.19
N ASP A 57 -5.28 12.75 -9.73
CA ASP A 57 -5.29 14.11 -9.18
C ASP A 57 -6.39 14.31 -8.11
N ALA A 58 -7.39 15.14 -8.42
CA ALA A 58 -8.51 15.45 -7.53
C ALA A 58 -9.60 14.36 -7.53
N TRP A 59 -9.51 13.36 -8.42
CA TRP A 59 -10.56 12.38 -8.64
C TRP A 59 -10.21 11.04 -7.98
N ILE A 60 -11.04 10.64 -7.02
CA ILE A 60 -10.91 9.35 -6.33
C ILE A 60 -12.10 8.49 -6.74
N THR A 61 -11.83 7.34 -7.35
CA THR A 61 -12.86 6.42 -7.86
C THR A 61 -12.58 5.00 -7.40
N GLN A 62 -13.60 4.29 -6.93
CA GLN A 62 -13.46 2.88 -6.59
C GLN A 62 -13.28 2.07 -7.88
N VAL A 63 -12.34 1.12 -7.87
CA VAL A 63 -12.05 0.24 -9.01
C VAL A 63 -11.98 -1.21 -8.57
N SER A 64 -12.12 -2.14 -9.52
CA SER A 64 -11.95 -3.57 -9.23
C SER A 64 -10.46 -3.93 -9.18
N GLU A 65 -10.15 -5.00 -8.46
CA GLU A 65 -8.77 -5.52 -8.40
C GLU A 65 -8.24 -5.89 -9.80
N GLY A 66 -9.11 -6.37 -10.71
CA GLY A 66 -8.72 -6.67 -12.09
C GLY A 66 -8.13 -5.46 -12.83
N VAL A 67 -8.66 -4.26 -12.61
CA VAL A 67 -8.12 -3.00 -13.17
C VAL A 67 -6.73 -2.72 -12.61
N VAL A 68 -6.55 -2.88 -11.30
CA VAL A 68 -5.26 -2.67 -10.62
C VAL A 68 -4.20 -3.65 -11.13
N ARG A 69 -4.56 -4.93 -11.27
CA ARG A 69 -3.66 -5.98 -11.79
C ARG A 69 -3.29 -5.81 -13.26
N GLY A 70 -4.18 -5.21 -14.06
CA GLY A 70 -3.93 -4.88 -15.46
C GLY A 70 -3.10 -3.62 -15.66
N SER A 71 -2.81 -2.86 -14.59
CA SER A 71 -2.10 -1.61 -14.67
C SER A 71 -0.58 -1.81 -14.84
N GLN A 72 0.07 -0.90 -15.56
CA GLN A 72 1.52 -0.89 -15.70
C GLN A 72 2.15 -0.14 -14.52
N GLY A 73 2.49 -0.88 -13.47
CA GLY A 73 3.09 -0.33 -12.25
C GLY A 73 4.48 0.25 -12.51
N TYR A 74 4.67 1.51 -12.13
CA TYR A 74 5.95 2.19 -12.04
C TYR A 74 6.62 1.91 -10.68
N MET A 75 5.85 1.99 -9.60
CA MET A 75 6.31 1.71 -8.23
C MET A 75 5.19 0.98 -7.46
N MET A 76 5.58 0.09 -6.54
CA MET A 76 4.64 -0.68 -5.72
C MET A 76 5.05 -0.63 -4.25
N TYR A 77 4.06 -0.49 -3.37
CA TYR A 77 4.26 -0.49 -1.92
C TYR A 77 3.64 -1.74 -1.30
N TYR A 78 4.44 -2.36 -0.44
CA TYR A 78 4.12 -3.60 0.25
C TYR A 78 4.15 -3.37 1.76
N VAL A 79 3.28 -4.07 2.47
CA VAL A 79 3.25 -4.12 3.93
C VAL A 79 3.28 -5.58 4.36
N GLN A 80 3.98 -5.88 5.45
CA GLN A 80 3.97 -7.22 6.00
C GLN A 80 2.56 -7.55 6.50
N LYS A 81 2.02 -8.74 6.16
CA LYS A 81 0.63 -9.12 6.46
C LYS A 81 0.27 -8.96 7.94
N VAL A 82 1.21 -9.33 8.83
CA VAL A 82 1.06 -9.17 10.28
C VAL A 82 0.72 -7.73 10.67
N LEU A 83 1.30 -6.73 9.99
CA LEU A 83 1.05 -5.31 10.24
C LEU A 83 -0.24 -4.83 9.55
N TYR A 84 -0.55 -5.37 8.36
CA TYR A 84 -1.75 -4.99 7.61
C TYR A 84 -3.05 -5.33 8.33
N HIS A 85 -3.15 -6.55 8.87
CA HIS A 85 -4.34 -6.99 9.59
C HIS A 85 -4.63 -6.12 10.82
N ARG A 86 -3.59 -5.81 11.60
CA ARG A 86 -3.69 -4.92 12.77
C ARG A 86 -4.21 -3.53 12.39
N ALA A 87 -3.63 -2.93 11.34
CA ALA A 87 -4.03 -1.60 10.88
C ALA A 87 -5.46 -1.56 10.31
N CYS A 88 -5.89 -2.63 9.62
CA CYS A 88 -7.26 -2.72 9.09
C CYS A 88 -8.30 -2.90 10.20
N GLU A 89 -7.99 -3.65 11.26
CA GLU A 89 -8.84 -3.80 12.44
C GLU A 89 -9.08 -2.45 13.13
N ASP A 90 -8.01 -1.68 13.34
CA ASP A 90 -8.11 -0.34 13.93
C ASP A 90 -8.93 0.63 13.06
N MET A 91 -8.82 0.52 11.73
CA MET A 91 -9.57 1.36 10.80
C MET A 91 -11.04 0.96 10.69
N ASN A 92 -11.42 -0.28 10.98
CA ASN A 92 -12.84 -0.71 10.97
C ASN A 92 -13.67 -0.08 12.11
N CYS A 93 -13.03 0.44 13.15
CA CYS A 93 -13.67 1.11 14.28
C CYS A 93 -14.05 2.59 14.01
N LEU A 94 -13.64 3.16 12.86
CA LEU A 94 -13.97 4.54 12.50
C LEU A 94 -15.07 4.59 11.44
N PRO A 95 -16.20 5.27 11.66
CA PRO A 95 -17.24 5.41 10.65
C PRO A 95 -16.79 6.41 9.58
N LEU A 96 -16.01 5.95 8.58
CA LEU A 96 -15.62 6.81 7.46
C LEU A 96 -16.83 7.06 6.57
N SER A 97 -17.38 8.27 6.64
CA SER A 97 -18.30 8.74 5.62
C SER A 97 -17.55 8.93 4.28
N PRO A 98 -18.23 8.84 3.12
CA PRO A 98 -17.59 9.07 1.82
C PRO A 98 -16.85 10.43 1.70
N ARG A 99 -17.21 11.41 2.51
CA ARG A 99 -16.52 12.71 2.59
C ARG A 99 -15.19 12.63 3.33
N GLU A 100 -15.10 11.79 4.36
CA GLU A 100 -13.88 11.59 5.14
C GLU A 100 -12.88 10.68 4.44
N LEU A 101 -13.34 9.80 3.55
CA LEU A 101 -12.50 9.05 2.62
C LEU A 101 -11.66 9.98 1.74
N ASN A 102 -12.26 11.06 1.21
CA ASN A 102 -11.52 12.06 0.44
C ASN A 102 -10.48 12.79 1.29
N HIS A 103 -10.82 13.20 2.51
CA HIS A 103 -9.86 13.89 3.40
C HIS A 103 -8.76 12.97 3.94
N SER A 104 -9.09 11.72 4.28
CA SER A 104 -8.13 10.72 4.79
C SER A 104 -7.21 10.22 3.68
N ALA A 105 -7.74 9.95 2.47
CA ALA A 105 -6.94 9.63 1.31
C ALA A 105 -6.03 10.81 0.91
N GLN A 106 -6.53 12.05 0.96
CA GLN A 106 -5.71 13.26 0.77
C GLN A 106 -4.59 13.37 1.82
N GLY A 107 -4.87 13.08 3.10
CA GLY A 107 -3.87 13.10 4.17
C GLY A 107 -2.78 12.05 4.01
N LEU A 108 -3.16 10.82 3.66
CA LEU A 108 -2.22 9.73 3.34
C LEU A 108 -1.41 10.03 2.06
N LEU A 109 -2.03 10.61 1.02
CA LEU A 109 -1.35 11.03 -0.21
C LEU A 109 -0.38 12.20 0.02
N LEU A 110 -0.73 13.20 0.84
CA LEU A 110 0.17 14.29 1.22
C LEU A 110 1.39 13.77 1.97
N SER A 111 1.23 12.74 2.82
CA SER A 111 2.36 12.10 3.49
C SER A 111 3.25 11.29 2.55
N ALA A 112 2.69 10.68 1.51
CA ALA A 112 3.42 9.92 0.51
C ALA A 112 4.08 10.79 -0.57
N SER A 113 3.60 12.03 -0.77
CA SER A 113 4.19 13.00 -1.69
C SER A 113 5.25 13.90 -1.05
N ALA A 114 5.37 13.88 0.28
CA ALA A 114 6.33 14.67 1.06
C ALA A 114 7.60 13.90 1.45
N CYS A 115 7.74 12.64 1.03
CA CYS A 115 8.95 11.83 1.17
C CYS A 115 9.75 11.73 -0.14
#